data_AF-G6YRX9-F1
#
_entry.id   AF-G6YRX9-F1
#
_cell.length_a   1.000
_cell.length_b   1.000
_cell.length_c   1.000
_cell.angle_alpha   90.00
_cell.angle_beta   90.00
_cell.angle_gamma   90.00
#
_symmetry.space_group_name_H-M   'P 1'
#
loop_
_entity.id
_entity.type
_entity.pdbx_description
1 polymer ?
#
loop_
_entity_poly.entity_id
_entity_poly.type
_entity_poly.pdbx_seq_one_letter_code
_entity_poly.pdbx_strand_id
1 'polypeptide(L)' 'MYLSVQLSCYPLKEEYKQPIKDLIARLEQTGLEVYPGRMSTEIFGDYDEVMGVLSDTMK' A
#
# COMPACT_ATOMS: atom_id res chain seq x y z
N MET A 1 10.66 0.03 15.21
CA MET A 1 9.36 0.23 15.91
C MET A 1 8.33 -0.38 15.00
N TYR A 2 7.64 -1.43 15.46
CA TYR A 2 6.68 -2.13 14.62
C TYR A 2 5.35 -1.37 14.57
N LEU A 3 4.81 -1.16 13.38
CA LEU A 3 3.58 -0.39 13.19
C LEU A 3 2.67 -1.00 12.13
N SER A 4 1.41 -0.56 12.18
CA SER A 4 0.39 -0.88 11.21
C SER A 4 -0.10 0.38 10.51
N VAL A 5 -0.34 0.27 9.20
CA VAL A 5 -0.86 1.36 8.37
C VAL A 5 -2.05 0.85 7.56
N GLN A 6 -3.14 1.61 7.56
CA GLN A 6 -4.22 1.45 6.59
C GLN A 6 -4.05 2.45 5.44
N LEU A 7 -3.98 1.93 4.22
CA LEU A 7 -3.84 2.71 3.00
C LEU A 7 -5.07 2.55 2.10
N SER A 8 -5.67 3.67 1.70
CA SER A 8 -6.71 3.73 0.67
C SER A 8 -6.24 4.58 -0.49
N CYS A 9 -6.30 4.03 -1.71
CA CYS A 9 -5.91 4.72 -2.93
C CYS A 9 -7.15 5.20 -3.68
N TYR A 10 -7.19 6.49 -4.04
CA TYR A 10 -8.30 7.13 -4.75
C TYR A 10 -7.83 7.73 -6.09
N PRO A 11 -7.66 6.92 -7.15
CA PRO A 11 -7.25 7.42 -8.45
C PRO A 11 -8.35 8.32 -9.03
N LEU A 12 -8.00 9.55 -9.39
CA LEU A 12 -8.91 10.53 -10.00
C LEU A 12 -9.06 10.30 -11.51
N LYS A 13 -9.39 9.07 -11.91
CA LYS A 13 -9.57 8.62 -13.31
C LYS A 13 -10.72 7.62 -13.41
N GLU A 14 -11.37 7.50 -14.57
CA GLU A 14 -12.46 6.52 -14.79
C GLU A 14 -11.97 5.07 -14.61
N GLU A 15 -10.76 4.76 -15.07
CA GLU A 15 -10.15 3.43 -14.93
C GLU A 15 -9.43 3.25 -13.58
N TYR A 16 -10.06 3.65 -12.48
CA TYR A 16 -9.46 3.66 -11.14
C TYR A 16 -9.06 2.28 -10.62
N LYS A 17 -9.67 1.20 -11.12
CA LYS A 17 -9.41 -0.15 -10.62
C LYS A 17 -7.99 -0.64 -10.93
N GLN A 18 -7.46 -0.29 -12.09
CA GLN A 18 -6.14 -0.79 -12.51
C GLN A 18 -5.01 -0.18 -11.65
N PRO A 19 -4.94 1.14 -11.42
CA PRO A 19 -3.95 1.73 -10.53
C PRO A 19 -3.98 1.18 -9.09
N ILE A 20 -5.17 0.85 -8.56
CA ILE A 20 -5.30 0.25 -7.22
C ILE A 20 -4.69 -1.16 -7.21
N LYS A 21 -4.97 -1.97 -8.24
CA LYS A 21 -4.39 -3.31 -8.36
C LYS A 21 -2.88 -3.28 -8.52
N ASP A 22 -2.38 -2.37 -9.35
CA ASP A 22 -0.94 -2.20 -9.58
C ASP A 22 -0.22 -1.77 -8.29
N LEU A 23 -0.87 -0.90 -7.50
CA LEU A 23 -0.38 -0.52 -6.18
C LEU A 23 -0.30 -1.72 -5.24
N ILE A 24 -1.37 -2.49 -5.09
CA ILE A 24 -1.40 -3.67 -4.20
C ILE A 24 -0.32 -4.67 -4.62
N ALA A 25 -0.18 -4.95 -5.92
CA ALA A 25 0.82 -5.86 -6.44
C ALA A 25 2.27 -5.37 -6.14
N ARG A 26 2.52 -4.06 -6.21
CA ARG A 26 3.81 -3.49 -5.78
C ARG A 26 4.05 -3.68 -4.28
N LEU A 27 3.03 -3.43 -3.45
CA LEU A 27 3.14 -3.59 -1.99
C LEU A 27 3.45 -5.04 -1.60
N GLU A 28 2.81 -6.02 -2.24
CA GLU A 28 3.07 -7.45 -2.01
C GLU A 28 4.51 -7.88 -2.36
N GLN A 29 5.22 -7.11 -3.18
CA GLN A 29 6.62 -7.37 -3.52
C GLN A 29 7.64 -6.77 -2.54
N THR A 30 7.19 -5.99 -1.56
CA THR A 30 8.09 -5.27 -0.63
C THR A 30 8.64 -6.14 0.50
N GLY A 31 8.08 -7.34 0.71
CA GLY A 31 8.42 -8.20 1.85
C GLY A 31 7.71 -7.84 3.16
N LEU A 32 6.93 -6.75 3.19
CA LEU A 32 6.06 -6.38 4.29
C LEU A 32 4.84 -7.31 4.36
N GLU A 33 4.21 -7.39 5.53
CA GLU A 33 2.92 -8.08 5.67
C GLU A 33 1.81 -7.20 5.10
N VAL A 34 1.20 -7.63 4.01
CA VAL A 34 0.18 -6.86 3.27
C VAL A 34 -1.14 -7.63 3.26
N TYR A 35 -2.22 -6.99 3.70
CA TYR A 35 -3.56 -7.53 3.72
C TYR A 35 -4.51 -6.63 2.90
N PRO A 36 -4.74 -6.93 1.62
CA PRO A 36 -5.68 -6.17 0.80
C PRO A 36 -7.13 -6.47 1.21
N GLY A 37 -7.85 -5.43 1.65
CA GLY A 37 -9.25 -5.48 2.02
C GLY A 37 -10.17 -4.85 0.98
N ARG A 38 -11.49 -4.91 1.23
CA ARG A 38 -12.50 -4.30 0.35
C ARG A 38 -12.48 -2.76 0.37
N MET A 39 -12.02 -2.15 1.46
CA MET A 39 -12.04 -0.69 1.65
C MET A 39 -10.64 -0.06 1.70
N SER A 40 -9.66 -0.81 2.20
CA SER A 40 -8.29 -0.37 2.40
C SER A 40 -7.36 -1.57 2.34
N THR A 41 -6.07 -1.29 2.18
CA THR A 41 -4.99 -2.27 2.31
C THR A 41 -4.28 -2.01 3.63
N GLU A 42 -4.11 -3.06 4.44
CA GLU A 42 -3.36 -2.98 5.69
C GLU A 42 -1.92 -3.44 5.47
N ILE A 43 -0.96 -2.72 6.02
CA ILE A 43 0.48 -2.98 5.90
C ILE A 43 1.07 -3.01 7.30
N PHE A 44 1.90 -4.01 7.58
CA PHE A 44 2.59 -4.15 8.86
C PHE A 44 4.09 -4.37 8.66
N GLY A 45 4.91 -3.80 9.55
CA GLY A 45 6.36 -3.92 9.50
C GLY A 45 7.08 -2.92 10.39
N ASP A 46 8.41 -2.88 10.25
CA ASP A 46 9.23 -1.89 10.94
C ASP A 46 9.05 -0.49 10.35
N TYR A 47 9.07 0.52 11.20
CA TYR A 47 8.81 1.92 10.85
C TYR A 47 9.58 2.39 9.62
N ASP A 48 10.90 2.15 9.58
CA ASP A 48 11.74 2.63 8.48
C ASP A 48 11.41 1.94 7.15
N GLU A 49 11.05 0.65 7.19
CA GLU A 49 10.66 -0.11 6.00
C GLU A 49 9.30 0.35 5.47
N VAL A 50 8.29 0.45 6.37
CA VAL A 50 6.93 0.87 6.00
C VAL A 50 6.95 2.31 5.47
N MET A 51 7.64 3.22 6.13
CA MET A 51 7.73 4.63 5.68
C MET A 51 8.50 4.77 4.37
N GLY A 52 9.52 3.92 4.14
CA GLY A 52 10.23 3.84 2.86
C GLY A 52 9.30 3.45 1.72
N VAL A 53 8.51 2.39 1.90
CA VAL A 53 7.52 1.91 0.92
C VAL A 53 6.43 2.95 0.64
N LEU A 54 5.89 3.60 1.68
CA LEU A 54 4.89 4.66 1.52
C LEU A 54 5.44 5.86 0.75
N SER A 55 6.69 6.26 1.03
CA SER A 55 7.35 7.36 0.33
C SER A 55 7.62 7.05 -1.15
N ASP A 56 7.91 5.79 -1.49
CA ASP A 56 8.03 5.33 -2.88
C ASP A 56 6.68 5.26 -3.61
N THR A 57 5.63 4.92 -2.87
CA THR A 57 4.26 4.79 -3.38
C THR A 57 3.63 6.13 -3.76
N MET A 58 3.94 7.21 -3.04
CA MET A 58 3.37 8.55 -3.26
C MET A 58 4.08 9.37 -4.35
N LYS A 59 5.19 8.86 -4.91
CA LYS A 59 5.90 9.45 -6.05
C LYS A 59 5.23 9.06 -7.37
#